data_AF-A0A2R7P1W2-F1
#
_entry.id   AF-A0A2R7P1W2-F1
#
_cell.length_a   1.000
_cell.length_b   1.000
_cell.length_c   1.000
_cell.angle_alpha   90.00
_cell.angle_beta   90.00
_cell.angle_gamma   90.00
#
_symmetry.space_group_name_H-M   'P 1'
#
loop_
_entity.id
_entity.type
_entity.pdbx_description
1 polymer ?
#
loop_
_entity_poly.entity_id
_entity_poly.type
_entity_poly.pdbx_seq_one_letter_code
_entity_poly.pdbx_strand_id
1 'polypeptide(L)'
;KTALLTSLLFFMSTLIFAQKVYANNQTSQIYGGCLLCSIQNPQNAVGNNENDYSSMRIPLGAIARLEQSLIFPTTTKQNKIVIGIGTDQVLSLALLGGVAIETFNGNTSNNDYKIITNDLLKLEISNPSRGTIEVFVSKPYDRLKITLNSGLLNLNSILRIYYIYHKPEACTFPPFDPLHYYSFNGNINDAVNGYNMTSTNVPIFQNNMPCGQGLGTTPEALKYTLTAGYKKENGKTSSDLALNHTVSFWAKTEQKQEGSTSPAVVVEPIIDKLTILPDSLKLNISSAYPGFGLYDHLEFSRAPNISTVFNHYVISTENGTIELYKNGEKVVHNLATVHLSWEHFLLSLLGDSVSNIITLDQAQIDEFVVYDKVLTPEEIQILYTSYNRLPSTSSDPTVNRMKNIPTKELFTVSPNPSNGQITLDGDILLLPDSQISLRNLSGKEVYHSKLSFKTFDLPAILPDGVYILNLKTKDGKAYTRKIILTR
;
A
#
# COMPACT_ATOMS: atom_id res chain seq x y z
N LYS A 1 35.56 -2.34 -45.26
CA LYS A 1 34.70 -3.53 -45.11
C LYS A 1 35.26 -4.38 -43.97
N THR A 2 34.62 -4.73 -42.87
CA THR A 2 33.43 -4.29 -42.13
C THR A 2 33.70 -4.87 -40.74
N ALA A 3 34.15 -4.06 -39.78
CA ALA A 3 34.40 -4.53 -38.42
C ALA A 3 34.50 -3.34 -37.45
N LEU A 4 33.36 -2.75 -37.09
CA LEU A 4 33.18 -1.98 -35.85
C LEU A 4 31.70 -1.59 -35.75
N LEU A 5 30.86 -2.34 -35.02
CA LEU A 5 29.62 -1.85 -34.38
C LEU A 5 28.89 -2.98 -33.62
N THR A 6 29.50 -3.48 -32.55
CA THR A 6 28.80 -4.30 -31.55
C THR A 6 29.39 -4.03 -30.18
N SER A 7 29.12 -2.85 -29.61
CA SER A 7 29.32 -2.58 -28.18
C SER A 7 28.75 -1.21 -27.78
N LEU A 8 27.42 -1.03 -27.80
CA LEU A 8 26.78 0.05 -27.02
C LEU A 8 25.26 -0.14 -26.86
N LEU A 9 24.80 -1.26 -26.29
CA LEU A 9 23.37 -1.44 -25.98
C LEU A 9 23.11 -2.24 -24.69
N PHE A 10 24.02 -2.14 -23.73
CA PHE A 10 23.82 -2.64 -22.36
C PHE A 10 24.36 -1.59 -21.40
N PHE A 11 23.54 -0.61 -21.03
CA PHE A 11 23.55 0.12 -19.76
C PHE A 11 22.43 1.17 -19.81
N MET A 12 21.18 0.70 -19.76
CA MET A 12 20.11 1.47 -19.15
C MET A 12 19.64 0.66 -17.95
N SER A 13 20.42 0.75 -16.87
CA SER A 13 19.94 0.50 -15.53
C SER A 13 18.70 1.37 -15.33
N THR A 14 17.52 0.77 -15.32
CA THR A 14 16.27 1.45 -15.03
C THR A 14 16.32 1.94 -13.60
N LEU A 15 16.64 3.23 -13.43
CA LEU A 15 16.32 3.96 -12.22
C LEU A 15 14.80 4.04 -12.16
N ILE A 16 14.16 3.13 -11.40
CA ILE A 16 12.73 3.23 -11.10
C ILE A 16 12.59 4.32 -10.05
N PHE A 17 12.56 5.57 -10.48
CA PHE A 17 12.00 6.65 -9.67
C PHE A 17 10.48 6.47 -9.62
N ALA A 18 9.87 6.68 -8.45
CA ALA A 18 8.42 6.65 -8.28
C ALA A 18 7.73 7.55 -9.33
N GLN A 19 7.05 6.94 -10.30
CA GLN A 19 6.40 7.65 -11.40
C GLN A 19 5.17 8.39 -10.88
N LYS A 20 5.07 9.71 -11.11
CA LYS A 20 3.89 10.51 -10.75
C LYS A 20 2.67 10.00 -11.51
N VAL A 21 1.55 9.83 -10.81
CA VAL A 21 0.23 9.55 -11.40
C VAL A 21 -0.58 10.84 -11.34
N TYR A 22 -0.85 11.40 -12.52
CA TYR A 22 -1.60 12.63 -12.67
C TYR A 22 -3.09 12.36 -12.81
N ALA A 23 -3.93 13.36 -12.50
CA ALA A 23 -5.32 13.34 -12.92
C ALA A 23 -5.42 13.22 -14.45
N ASN A 24 -6.36 12.41 -14.95
CA ASN A 24 -6.60 12.20 -16.38
C ASN A 24 -7.99 12.68 -16.83
N ASN A 25 -8.81 13.19 -15.91
CA ASN A 25 -10.10 13.75 -16.21
C ASN A 25 -10.45 14.88 -15.24
N GLN A 26 -11.45 15.70 -15.58
CA GLN A 26 -11.89 16.81 -14.76
C GLN A 26 -13.37 17.14 -14.96
N THR A 27 -13.99 17.71 -13.93
CA THR A 27 -15.32 18.33 -13.99
C THR A 27 -15.31 19.68 -13.30
N SER A 28 -16.05 20.66 -13.82
CA SER A 28 -16.14 22.00 -13.21
C SER A 28 -17.58 22.46 -13.05
N GLN A 29 -17.86 23.27 -12.02
CA GLN A 29 -19.16 23.85 -11.73
C GLN A 29 -19.03 25.27 -11.17
N ILE A 30 -20.01 26.12 -11.44
CA ILE A 30 -20.13 27.49 -10.92
C ILE A 30 -21.47 27.59 -10.19
N TYR A 31 -21.45 28.02 -8.94
CA TYR A 31 -22.61 28.20 -8.08
C TYR A 31 -22.72 29.66 -7.59
N GLY A 32 -23.93 30.04 -7.17
CA GLY A 32 -24.22 31.34 -6.57
C GLY A 32 -24.38 32.47 -7.58
N GLY A 33 -24.66 33.68 -7.07
CA GLY A 33 -24.78 34.87 -7.90
C GLY A 33 -23.41 35.37 -8.32
N CYS A 34 -22.95 35.03 -9.52
CA CYS A 34 -21.68 35.54 -10.03
C CYS A 34 -21.76 36.15 -11.42
N LEU A 35 -21.37 37.42 -11.51
CA LEU A 35 -21.20 38.14 -12.74
C LEU A 35 -19.72 38.06 -13.17
N LEU A 36 -19.50 37.64 -14.43
CA LEU A 36 -18.17 37.45 -15.03
C LEU A 36 -17.31 36.35 -14.38
N CYS A 37 -17.90 35.45 -13.57
CA CYS A 37 -17.18 34.27 -13.12
C CYS A 37 -16.79 33.38 -14.31
N SER A 38 -15.59 32.82 -14.26
CA SER A 38 -15.16 31.88 -15.29
C SER A 38 -14.21 30.84 -14.72
N ILE A 39 -14.35 29.62 -15.24
CA ILE A 39 -13.34 28.57 -15.18
C ILE A 39 -12.86 28.38 -16.62
N GLN A 40 -11.64 28.81 -16.94
CA GLN A 40 -11.10 28.78 -18.31
C GLN A 40 -10.07 27.67 -18.44
N ASN A 41 -10.08 27.02 -19.60
CA ASN A 41 -9.18 25.92 -19.96
C ASN A 41 -9.08 24.82 -18.88
N PRO A 42 -10.19 24.31 -18.33
CA PRO A 42 -10.13 23.39 -17.20
C PRO A 42 -9.38 22.08 -17.51
N GLN A 43 -9.33 21.67 -18.79
CA GLN A 43 -8.54 20.51 -19.23
C GLN A 43 -7.02 20.70 -19.14
N ASN A 44 -6.52 21.94 -19.08
CA ASN A 44 -5.08 22.20 -18.95
C ASN A 44 -4.54 21.87 -17.55
N ALA A 45 -5.40 21.51 -16.59
CA ALA A 45 -4.97 20.99 -15.27
C ALA A 45 -4.87 19.45 -15.24
N VAL A 46 -5.08 18.80 -16.38
CA VAL A 46 -5.12 17.34 -16.56
C VAL A 46 -3.86 16.87 -17.29
N GLY A 47 -3.30 15.74 -16.86
CA GLY A 47 -2.13 15.14 -17.51
C GLY A 47 -0.80 15.59 -16.91
N ASN A 48 0.28 15.29 -17.63
CA ASN A 48 1.66 15.42 -17.17
C ASN A 48 2.34 16.73 -17.57
N ASN A 49 1.63 17.65 -18.24
CA ASN A 49 2.16 18.97 -18.52
C ASN A 49 2.06 19.84 -17.26
N GLU A 50 3.19 20.15 -16.64
CA GLU A 50 3.21 20.94 -15.40
C GLU A 50 3.28 22.46 -15.65
N ASN A 51 3.11 22.89 -16.91
CA ASN A 51 3.32 24.29 -17.34
C ASN A 51 2.08 24.98 -17.91
N ASP A 52 1.08 24.23 -18.37
CA ASP A 52 -0.25 24.77 -18.65
C ASP A 52 -1.11 24.76 -17.39
N TYR A 53 -2.23 25.48 -17.44
CA TYR A 53 -3.08 25.64 -16.27
C TYR A 53 -4.54 25.91 -16.64
N SER A 54 -5.43 25.45 -15.77
CA SER A 54 -6.80 25.95 -15.63
C SER A 54 -6.80 27.27 -14.86
N SER A 55 -7.73 28.17 -15.14
CA SER A 55 -7.88 29.42 -14.39
C SER A 55 -9.29 29.61 -13.82
N MET A 56 -9.37 30.01 -12.54
CA MET A 56 -10.61 30.38 -11.87
C MET A 56 -10.60 31.86 -11.52
N ARG A 57 -11.71 32.54 -11.79
CA ARG A 57 -11.88 33.97 -11.51
C ARG A 57 -13.28 34.27 -11.00
N ILE A 58 -13.37 35.06 -9.93
CA ILE A 58 -14.61 35.60 -9.37
C ILE A 58 -14.51 37.13 -9.34
N PRO A 59 -14.84 37.84 -10.43
CA PRO A 59 -14.75 39.31 -10.46
C PRO A 59 -15.82 39.97 -9.59
N LEU A 60 -17.07 39.50 -9.70
CA LEU A 60 -18.23 40.04 -8.99
C LEU A 60 -19.13 38.89 -8.55
N GLY A 61 -18.84 38.32 -7.38
CA GLY A 61 -19.59 37.20 -6.82
C GLY A 61 -20.19 37.52 -5.47
N ALA A 62 -21.52 37.53 -5.37
CA ALA A 62 -22.21 37.44 -4.09
C ALA A 62 -22.44 35.94 -3.82
N ILE A 63 -21.90 35.42 -2.70
CA ILE A 63 -21.98 34.00 -2.33
C ILE A 63 -21.58 33.04 -3.47
N ALA A 64 -20.68 33.47 -4.35
CA ALA A 64 -20.25 32.70 -5.51
C ALA A 64 -19.26 31.59 -5.10
N ARG A 65 -19.33 30.45 -5.78
CA ARG A 65 -18.42 29.33 -5.58
C ARG A 65 -18.07 28.68 -6.91
N LEU A 66 -16.78 28.57 -7.20
CA LEU A 66 -16.24 27.86 -8.36
C LEU A 66 -15.62 26.55 -7.88
N GLU A 67 -15.96 25.45 -8.51
CA GLU A 67 -15.43 24.12 -8.18
C GLU A 67 -14.79 23.49 -9.43
N GLN A 68 -13.61 22.92 -9.27
CA GLN A 68 -13.01 22.02 -10.26
C GLN A 68 -12.55 20.75 -9.55
N SER A 69 -13.10 19.62 -9.95
CA SER A 69 -12.67 18.29 -9.52
C SER A 69 -11.72 17.72 -10.55
N LEU A 70 -10.53 17.31 -10.11
CA LEU A 70 -9.53 16.62 -10.91
C LEU A 70 -9.51 15.15 -10.49
N ILE A 71 -9.68 14.27 -11.45
CA ILE A 71 -9.99 12.84 -11.26
C ILE A 71 -8.81 12.01 -11.73
N PHE A 72 -8.34 11.13 -10.85
CA PHE A 72 -7.30 10.15 -11.13
C PHE A 72 -7.86 8.97 -11.95
N PRO A 73 -7.01 8.26 -12.71
CA PRO A 73 -7.45 7.13 -13.53
C PRO A 73 -8.10 5.99 -12.74
N THR A 74 -7.70 5.82 -11.48
CA THR A 74 -8.14 4.76 -10.58
C THR A 74 -8.23 5.29 -9.15
N THR A 75 -9.17 4.77 -8.37
CA THR A 75 -9.21 4.99 -6.92
C THR A 75 -7.90 4.52 -6.29
N THR A 76 -7.40 5.28 -5.32
CA THR A 76 -6.11 5.06 -4.66
C THR A 76 -6.18 5.35 -3.15
N LYS A 77 -5.18 4.88 -2.40
CA LYS A 77 -5.00 5.17 -0.96
C LYS A 77 -3.66 5.86 -0.69
N GLN A 78 -3.09 6.54 -1.69
CA GLN A 78 -1.81 7.23 -1.50
C GLN A 78 -1.96 8.37 -0.50
N ASN A 79 -1.09 8.39 0.51
CA ASN A 79 -1.24 9.28 1.65
C ASN A 79 -1.00 10.75 1.32
N LYS A 80 -0.48 11.06 0.12
CA LYS A 80 -0.10 12.40 -0.29
C LYS A 80 -0.52 12.74 -1.71
N ILE A 81 -1.22 13.86 -1.86
CA ILE A 81 -1.49 14.53 -3.14
C ILE A 81 -0.66 15.81 -3.19
N VAL A 82 -0.05 16.08 -4.35
CA VAL A 82 0.63 17.34 -4.64
C VAL A 82 -0.20 18.11 -5.66
N ILE A 83 -0.46 19.38 -5.36
CA ILE A 83 -1.21 20.30 -6.22
C ILE A 83 -0.25 21.40 -6.67
N GLY A 84 -0.10 21.60 -7.98
CA GLY A 84 0.57 22.75 -8.56
C GLY A 84 -0.39 23.92 -8.67
N ILE A 85 -0.12 25.03 -7.98
CA ILE A 85 -0.99 26.20 -7.93
C ILE A 85 -0.23 27.48 -8.23
N GLY A 86 -0.93 28.52 -8.64
CA GLY A 86 -0.34 29.84 -8.80
C GLY A 86 -1.36 30.93 -8.97
N THR A 87 -0.85 32.14 -9.21
CA THR A 87 -1.64 33.34 -9.48
C THR A 87 -1.06 34.11 -10.66
N ASP A 88 -1.80 35.11 -11.14
CA ASP A 88 -1.31 36.11 -12.09
C ASP A 88 -0.37 37.16 -11.46
N GLN A 89 -0.30 37.17 -10.13
CA GLN A 89 0.58 38.01 -9.31
C GLN A 89 1.48 37.13 -8.42
N VAL A 90 2.26 37.73 -7.53
CA VAL A 90 3.02 37.00 -6.49
C VAL A 90 2.03 36.21 -5.63
N LEU A 91 2.29 34.90 -5.51
CA LEU A 91 1.45 34.00 -4.75
C LEU A 91 1.63 34.31 -3.25
N SER A 92 0.52 34.59 -2.58
CA SER A 92 0.48 34.89 -1.15
C SER A 92 -0.79 34.32 -0.53
N LEU A 93 -0.78 34.12 0.80
CA LEU A 93 -1.96 33.61 1.49
C LEU A 93 -3.19 34.49 1.39
N ALA A 94 -3.01 35.82 1.30
CA ALA A 94 -4.13 36.72 1.10
C ALA A 94 -4.92 36.36 -0.17
N LEU A 95 -4.24 35.79 -1.17
CA LEU A 95 -4.84 35.31 -2.41
C LEU A 95 -5.38 33.88 -2.33
N LEU A 96 -5.03 33.11 -1.29
CA LEU A 96 -5.50 31.74 -1.08
C LEU A 96 -6.55 31.60 0.02
N GLY A 97 -6.87 32.67 0.77
CA GLY A 97 -7.85 32.65 1.85
C GLY A 97 -9.29 32.27 1.44
N GLY A 98 -9.58 32.23 0.14
CA GLY A 98 -10.84 31.73 -0.43
C GLY A 98 -10.75 30.32 -1.05
N VAL A 99 -9.57 29.70 -1.05
CA VAL A 99 -9.31 28.40 -1.70
C VAL A 99 -9.43 27.28 -0.67
N ALA A 100 -10.22 26.26 -1.02
CA ALA A 100 -10.38 25.06 -0.22
C ALA A 100 -10.21 23.80 -1.08
N ILE A 101 -9.89 22.70 -0.42
CA ILE A 101 -9.69 21.38 -1.02
C ILE A 101 -10.49 20.33 -0.26
N GLU A 102 -10.89 19.28 -0.95
CA GLU A 102 -11.60 18.13 -0.38
C GLU A 102 -11.39 16.90 -1.28
N THR A 103 -11.21 15.72 -0.70
CA THR A 103 -11.05 14.47 -1.46
C THR A 103 -12.35 13.66 -1.47
N PHE A 104 -12.54 12.90 -2.55
CA PHE A 104 -13.74 12.08 -2.74
C PHE A 104 -13.36 10.70 -3.29
N ASN A 105 -14.20 9.72 -2.99
CA ASN A 105 -14.22 8.43 -3.66
C ASN A 105 -15.52 8.32 -4.47
N GLY A 106 -15.43 8.54 -5.78
CA GLY A 106 -16.60 8.70 -6.62
C GLY A 106 -17.35 9.98 -6.24
N ASN A 107 -18.63 9.85 -5.91
CA ASN A 107 -19.47 10.97 -5.46
C ASN A 107 -19.51 11.12 -3.93
N THR A 108 -18.78 10.29 -3.18
CA THR A 108 -18.77 10.29 -1.72
C THR A 108 -17.60 11.11 -1.20
N SER A 109 -17.87 12.13 -0.37
CA SER A 109 -16.83 12.93 0.29
C SER A 109 -16.09 12.13 1.36
N ASN A 110 -14.79 12.37 1.50
CA ASN A 110 -13.99 11.84 2.62
C ASN A 110 -14.16 12.64 3.92
N ASN A 111 -14.95 13.72 3.91
CA ASN A 111 -15.17 14.66 5.02
C ASN A 111 -13.87 15.29 5.51
N ASP A 112 -12.97 15.62 4.58
CA ASP A 112 -11.65 16.19 4.82
C ASP A 112 -11.49 17.60 4.23
N TYR A 113 -12.61 18.32 4.09
CA TYR A 113 -12.63 19.70 3.61
C TYR A 113 -11.68 20.59 4.42
N LYS A 114 -10.72 21.22 3.74
CA LYS A 114 -9.73 22.10 4.37
C LYS A 114 -9.52 23.38 3.55
N ILE A 115 -9.52 24.52 4.21
CA ILE A 115 -9.09 25.81 3.63
C ILE A 115 -7.56 25.82 3.59
N ILE A 116 -6.98 26.31 2.49
CA ILE A 116 -5.52 26.37 2.33
C ILE A 116 -4.90 27.41 3.26
N THR A 117 -3.88 26.99 4.01
CA THR A 117 -3.17 27.76 5.03
C THR A 117 -1.65 27.70 4.81
N ASN A 118 -0.87 28.52 5.54
CA ASN A 118 0.59 28.67 5.39
C ASN A 118 1.38 27.38 5.54
N ASP A 119 0.92 26.46 6.40
CA ASP A 119 1.54 25.16 6.67
C ASP A 119 1.54 24.24 5.45
N LEU A 120 0.65 24.47 4.49
CA LEU A 120 0.50 23.61 3.31
C LEU A 120 1.21 24.13 2.06
N LEU A 121 1.46 25.44 1.99
CA LEU A 121 1.98 26.10 0.79
C LEU A 121 3.51 26.14 0.79
N LYS A 122 4.11 25.61 -0.27
CA LYS A 122 5.54 25.74 -0.58
C LYS A 122 5.71 26.60 -1.83
N LEU A 123 6.25 27.81 -1.68
CA LEU A 123 6.51 28.71 -2.79
C LEU A 123 7.67 28.21 -3.65
N GLU A 124 7.56 28.38 -4.97
CA GLU A 124 8.67 28.14 -5.88
C GLU A 124 9.67 29.30 -5.80
N ILE A 125 10.94 29.01 -5.50
CA ILE A 125 12.00 30.03 -5.39
C ILE A 125 12.23 30.75 -6.74
N SER A 126 12.19 30.00 -7.84
CA SER A 126 12.42 30.51 -9.20
C SER A 126 11.22 31.23 -9.81
N ASN A 127 10.02 31.02 -9.28
CA ASN A 127 8.81 31.67 -9.74
C ASN A 127 7.87 31.99 -8.57
N PRO A 128 7.91 33.21 -8.02
CA PRO A 128 7.13 33.57 -6.84
C PRO A 128 5.62 33.67 -7.11
N SER A 129 5.17 33.53 -8.37
CA SER A 129 3.75 33.42 -8.72
C SER A 129 3.22 31.97 -8.67
N ARG A 130 4.09 31.00 -8.38
CA ARG A 130 3.80 29.57 -8.33
C ARG A 130 4.16 28.97 -6.97
N GLY A 131 3.48 27.89 -6.65
CA GLY A 131 3.76 27.08 -5.48
C GLY A 131 3.15 25.70 -5.57
N THR A 132 3.47 24.87 -4.60
CA THR A 132 2.89 23.55 -4.43
C THR A 132 2.15 23.47 -3.10
N ILE A 133 1.04 22.74 -3.09
CA ILE A 133 0.31 22.38 -1.88
C ILE A 133 0.44 20.87 -1.71
N GLU A 134 0.81 20.44 -0.51
CA GLU A 134 0.86 19.03 -0.15
C GLU A 134 -0.32 18.69 0.76
N VAL A 135 -1.13 17.71 0.35
CA VAL A 135 -2.34 17.30 1.04
C VAL A 135 -2.16 15.88 1.53
N PHE A 136 -2.34 15.66 2.83
CA PHE A 136 -2.31 14.32 3.42
C PHE A 136 -3.73 13.75 3.52
N VAL A 137 -3.92 12.52 3.03
CA VAL A 137 -5.24 11.88 2.89
C VAL A 137 -5.23 10.54 3.60
N SER A 138 -6.22 10.30 4.46
CA SER A 138 -6.32 9.08 5.29
C SER A 138 -7.34 8.05 4.76
N LYS A 139 -8.13 8.41 3.75
CA LYS A 139 -9.17 7.56 3.16
C LYS A 139 -8.92 7.34 1.66
N PRO A 140 -9.45 6.26 1.06
CA PRO A 140 -9.37 6.06 -0.38
C PRO A 140 -10.01 7.23 -1.13
N TYR A 141 -9.45 7.62 -2.27
CA TYR A 141 -9.98 8.68 -3.13
C TYR A 141 -9.73 8.37 -4.61
N ASP A 142 -10.59 8.88 -5.48
CA ASP A 142 -10.38 8.91 -6.94
C ASP A 142 -10.24 10.35 -7.46
N ARG A 143 -10.52 11.37 -6.64
CA ARG A 143 -10.46 12.76 -7.07
C ARG A 143 -10.17 13.71 -5.92
N LEU A 144 -9.64 14.87 -6.28
CA LEU A 144 -9.53 16.03 -5.41
C LEU A 144 -10.32 17.18 -6.04
N LYS A 145 -11.17 17.80 -5.23
CA LYS A 145 -11.93 19.00 -5.60
C LYS A 145 -11.21 20.24 -5.06
N ILE A 146 -10.98 21.20 -5.94
CA ILE A 146 -10.50 22.54 -5.59
C ILE A 146 -11.69 23.50 -5.69
N THR A 147 -11.92 24.25 -4.61
CA THR A 147 -13.03 25.19 -4.49
C THR A 147 -12.49 26.60 -4.29
N LEU A 148 -12.96 27.54 -5.09
CA LEU A 148 -12.74 28.97 -4.92
C LEU A 148 -14.05 29.62 -4.45
N ASN A 149 -14.09 30.07 -3.20
CA ASN A 149 -15.24 30.77 -2.62
C ASN A 149 -15.11 32.29 -2.81
N SER A 150 -16.24 32.98 -2.99
CA SER A 150 -16.30 34.44 -2.93
C SER A 150 -15.91 34.90 -1.53
N GLY A 151 -14.81 35.65 -1.42
CA GLY A 151 -14.24 36.13 -0.16
C GLY A 151 -13.32 37.34 -0.40
N LEU A 152 -12.46 37.67 0.57
CA LEU A 152 -11.51 38.80 0.60
C LEU A 152 -10.38 38.71 -0.46
N LEU A 153 -10.67 38.17 -1.64
CA LEU A 153 -9.77 38.21 -2.77
C LEU A 153 -9.88 39.58 -3.42
N ASN A 154 -8.73 40.19 -3.73
CA ASN A 154 -8.69 41.34 -4.61
C ASN A 154 -9.46 40.99 -5.89
N LEU A 155 -10.43 41.84 -6.28
CA LEU A 155 -11.40 41.65 -7.38
C LEU A 155 -10.79 41.33 -8.76
N ASN A 156 -9.46 41.28 -8.86
CA ASN A 156 -8.70 41.06 -10.07
C ASN A 156 -7.78 39.83 -10.09
N SER A 157 -7.60 39.11 -8.98
CA SER A 157 -6.67 37.98 -8.93
C SER A 157 -7.23 36.72 -9.57
N ILE A 158 -6.39 35.98 -10.28
CA ILE A 158 -6.74 34.73 -10.98
C ILE A 158 -6.06 33.57 -10.27
N LEU A 159 -6.83 32.58 -9.82
CA LEU A 159 -6.27 31.31 -9.35
C LEU A 159 -5.91 30.45 -10.55
N ARG A 160 -4.67 29.95 -10.60
CA ARG A 160 -4.19 29.01 -11.61
C ARG A 160 -4.00 27.64 -10.98
N ILE A 161 -4.52 26.59 -11.62
CA ILE A 161 -4.33 25.19 -11.24
C ILE A 161 -3.55 24.53 -12.38
N TYR A 162 -2.32 24.12 -12.09
CA TYR A 162 -1.42 23.55 -13.10
C TYR A 162 -1.60 22.03 -13.21
N TYR A 163 -1.64 21.33 -12.07
CA TYR A 163 -1.75 19.87 -12.05
C TYR A 163 -2.16 19.39 -10.66
N ILE A 164 -2.62 18.14 -10.58
CA ILE A 164 -2.50 17.33 -9.37
C ILE A 164 -1.82 16.01 -9.71
N TYR A 165 -0.99 15.51 -8.79
CA TYR A 165 -0.49 14.15 -8.86
C TYR A 165 -0.44 13.52 -7.47
N HIS A 166 -0.52 12.20 -7.42
CA HIS A 166 0.05 11.42 -6.33
C HIS A 166 1.27 10.66 -6.87
N LYS A 167 2.18 10.27 -5.99
CA LYS A 167 3.19 9.26 -6.33
C LYS A 167 2.68 7.95 -5.75
N PRO A 168 2.62 6.85 -6.51
CA PRO A 168 2.54 5.54 -5.91
C PRO A 168 3.73 5.42 -4.96
N GLU A 169 3.47 5.43 -3.65
CA GLU A 169 4.38 4.79 -2.70
C GLU A 169 4.58 3.36 -3.21
N ALA A 170 5.80 2.83 -3.08
CA ALA A 170 6.12 1.47 -3.55
C ALA A 170 5.13 0.42 -3.00
N CYS A 171 4.42 0.78 -1.92
CA CYS A 171 3.52 -0.05 -1.17
C CYS A 171 2.16 0.62 -1.04
N THR A 172 1.12 -0.18 -1.19
CA THR A 172 -0.26 0.22 -0.90
C THR A 172 -0.63 -0.22 0.52
N PHE A 173 -1.75 0.29 1.03
CA PHE A 173 -2.36 -0.22 2.27
C PHE A 173 -2.42 -1.77 2.26
N PRO A 174 -2.02 -2.46 3.34
CA PRO A 174 -1.93 -3.91 3.36
C PRO A 174 -3.26 -4.61 3.02
N PRO A 175 -3.23 -5.72 2.25
CA PRO A 175 -4.41 -6.52 1.96
C PRO A 175 -4.94 -7.24 3.22
N PHE A 176 -6.10 -7.91 3.11
CA PHE A 176 -6.67 -8.80 4.12
C PHE A 176 -7.20 -8.17 5.42
N ASP A 177 -7.49 -6.88 5.41
CA ASP A 177 -8.16 -6.17 6.50
C ASP A 177 -7.41 -6.29 7.84
N PRO A 178 -6.26 -5.61 7.98
CA PRO A 178 -5.46 -5.67 9.20
C PRO A 178 -6.19 -5.08 10.41
N LEU A 179 -5.90 -5.61 11.60
CA LEU A 179 -6.34 -5.07 12.89
C LEU A 179 -5.58 -3.77 13.22
N HIS A 180 -4.27 -3.72 12.95
CA HIS A 180 -3.45 -2.53 13.11
C HIS A 180 -2.45 -2.42 11.96
N TYR A 181 -2.16 -1.19 11.53
CA TYR A 181 -1.17 -0.94 10.48
C TYR A 181 -0.37 0.33 10.77
N TYR A 182 0.94 0.16 10.86
CA TYR A 182 1.91 1.22 11.12
C TYR A 182 2.87 1.29 9.93
N SER A 183 2.63 2.26 9.04
CA SER A 183 3.46 2.47 7.84
C SER A 183 4.80 3.13 8.14
N PHE A 184 4.98 3.66 9.36
CA PHE A 184 6.18 4.39 9.79
C PHE A 184 6.63 5.55 8.88
N ASN A 185 5.71 6.10 8.07
CA ASN A 185 5.97 7.24 7.20
C ASN A 185 5.88 8.57 7.98
N GLY A 186 6.95 8.87 8.72
CA GLY A 186 7.10 10.13 9.46
C GLY A 186 6.30 10.23 10.76
N ASN A 187 5.58 9.16 11.13
CA ASN A 187 4.86 9.04 12.39
C ASN A 187 4.76 7.56 12.83
N ILE A 188 4.33 7.33 14.07
CA ILE A 188 4.13 5.98 14.65
C ILE A 188 2.63 5.69 14.90
N ASN A 189 1.77 6.28 14.08
CA ASN A 189 0.33 6.17 14.24
C ASN A 189 -0.20 4.87 13.63
N ASP A 190 -1.30 4.38 14.19
CA ASP A 190 -2.05 3.27 13.61
C ASP A 190 -3.06 3.83 12.58
N ALA A 191 -2.89 3.44 11.32
CA ALA A 191 -3.73 3.87 10.22
C ALA A 191 -5.11 3.19 10.17
N VAL A 192 -5.34 2.14 10.95
CA VAL A 192 -6.62 1.41 10.98
C VAL A 192 -7.53 2.00 12.05
N ASN A 193 -7.10 1.94 13.32
CA ASN A 193 -7.98 2.19 14.47
C ASN A 193 -7.47 3.30 15.40
N GLY A 194 -6.36 3.96 15.07
CA GLY A 194 -5.81 5.09 15.83
C GLY A 194 -5.12 4.71 17.15
N TYR A 195 -4.80 3.43 17.36
CA TYR A 195 -4.02 2.95 18.50
C TYR A 195 -2.52 3.15 18.25
N ASN A 196 -2.11 4.42 18.32
CA ASN A 196 -0.74 4.83 18.04
C ASN A 196 0.27 4.15 18.99
N MET A 197 1.46 3.87 18.47
CA MET A 197 2.56 3.38 19.29
C MET A 197 3.07 4.47 20.23
N THR A 198 3.65 4.03 21.34
CA THR A 198 4.52 4.81 22.22
C THR A 198 5.96 4.37 22.02
N SER A 199 6.93 5.23 22.31
CA SER A 199 8.35 4.94 22.13
C SER A 199 9.14 5.37 23.36
N THR A 200 10.16 4.59 23.75
CA THR A 200 11.05 4.93 24.87
C THR A 200 11.92 6.14 24.59
N ASN A 201 12.25 6.38 23.31
CA ASN A 201 13.00 7.53 22.81
C ASN A 201 12.27 8.16 21.63
N VAL A 202 12.67 9.36 21.19
CA VAL A 202 12.12 9.98 19.99
C VAL A 202 12.37 9.06 18.78
N PRO A 203 11.32 8.59 18.07
CA PRO A 203 11.49 7.73 16.91
C PRO A 203 12.30 8.40 15.80
N ILE A 204 13.18 7.64 15.15
CA ILE A 204 14.04 8.16 14.09
C ILE A 204 13.55 7.64 12.75
N PHE A 205 13.03 8.56 11.94
CA PHE A 205 12.54 8.27 10.61
C PHE A 205 13.66 8.37 9.59
N GLN A 206 13.83 7.32 8.79
CA GLN A 206 14.85 7.23 7.76
C GLN A 206 14.20 7.07 6.39
N ASN A 207 14.79 7.70 5.38
CA ASN A 207 14.37 7.56 3.99
C ASN A 207 14.97 6.30 3.35
N ASN A 208 14.51 5.95 2.13
CA ASN A 208 14.97 4.78 1.36
C ASN A 208 14.61 3.43 1.99
N MET A 209 13.46 3.38 2.64
CA MET A 209 12.90 2.19 3.26
C MET A 209 12.02 1.39 2.28
N PRO A 210 11.60 0.16 2.62
CA PRO A 210 10.30 -0.44 2.34
C PRO A 210 9.39 0.30 1.38
N CYS A 211 8.83 1.34 1.96
CA CYS A 211 7.65 2.01 1.46
C CYS A 211 7.81 3.53 1.56
N GLY A 212 9.06 4.01 1.42
CA GLY A 212 9.41 5.42 1.51
C GLY A 212 10.24 5.70 2.76
N GLN A 213 9.55 6.09 3.83
CA GLN A 213 10.14 6.28 5.15
C GLN A 213 9.79 5.13 6.07
N GLY A 214 10.58 4.96 7.11
CA GLY A 214 10.39 3.91 8.10
C GLY A 214 11.27 4.20 9.32
N LEU A 215 11.30 3.30 10.28
CA LEU A 215 12.03 3.50 11.52
C LEU A 215 13.41 2.85 11.47
N GLY A 216 14.39 3.51 12.07
CA GLY A 216 15.70 2.91 12.30
C GLY A 216 16.45 3.55 13.44
N THR A 217 17.68 3.12 13.66
CA THR A 217 18.59 3.62 14.69
C THR A 217 19.69 4.50 14.08
N THR A 218 20.41 5.25 14.91
CA THR A 218 21.61 6.01 14.50
C THR A 218 22.77 5.68 15.43
N PRO A 219 24.02 6.04 15.07
CA PRO A 219 25.17 5.86 15.94
C PRO A 219 25.02 6.47 17.35
N GLU A 220 24.23 7.54 17.48
CA GLU A 220 23.96 8.24 18.75
C GLU A 220 22.78 7.64 19.52
N ALA A 221 21.87 6.94 18.83
CA ALA A 221 20.68 6.30 19.37
C ALA A 221 20.60 4.86 18.85
N LEU A 222 21.53 4.04 19.34
CA LEU A 222 21.72 2.67 18.87
C LEU A 222 20.53 1.76 19.17
N LYS A 223 19.68 2.10 20.16
CA LYS A 223 18.57 1.26 20.58
C LYS A 223 17.35 2.02 21.10
N TYR A 224 16.15 1.59 20.72
CA TYR A 224 14.89 2.02 21.35
C TYR A 224 13.78 0.98 21.17
N THR A 225 12.71 1.15 21.94
CA THR A 225 11.56 0.23 22.00
C THR A 225 10.27 0.98 21.72
N LEU A 226 9.42 0.39 20.90
CA LEU A 226 8.07 0.83 20.58
C LEU A 226 7.07 -0.14 21.24
N THR A 227 5.99 0.41 21.77
CA THR A 227 4.92 -0.36 22.40
C THR A 227 3.56 0.13 21.91
N ALA A 228 2.72 -0.77 21.40
CA ALA A 228 1.30 -0.51 21.10
C ALA A 228 0.42 -1.56 21.77
N GLY A 229 -0.57 -1.10 22.53
CA GLY A 229 -1.59 -1.99 23.08
C GLY A 229 -2.56 -2.48 22.00
N TYR A 230 -3.21 -3.60 22.25
CA TYR A 230 -4.29 -4.11 21.40
C TYR A 230 -5.64 -3.53 21.80
N LYS A 231 -6.51 -3.24 20.83
CA LYS A 231 -7.91 -2.91 21.11
C LYS A 231 -8.76 -4.18 21.08
N LYS A 232 -9.53 -4.40 22.15
CA LYS A 232 -10.63 -5.39 22.19
C LYS A 232 -11.83 -4.88 21.38
N GLU A 233 -11.70 -4.76 20.06
CA GLU A 233 -12.76 -4.17 19.24
C GLU A 233 -13.77 -5.19 18.69
N ASN A 234 -13.34 -6.45 18.51
CA ASN A 234 -14.16 -7.52 17.93
C ASN A 234 -14.75 -8.50 18.97
N GLY A 235 -14.75 -8.13 20.26
CA GLY A 235 -15.12 -9.05 21.35
C GLY A 235 -14.12 -10.18 21.62
N LYS A 236 -13.02 -10.23 20.85
CA LYS A 236 -11.87 -11.12 21.08
C LYS A 236 -11.09 -10.70 22.32
N THR A 237 -10.77 -11.67 23.16
CA THR A 237 -9.91 -11.54 24.33
C THR A 237 -8.44 -11.49 23.93
N SER A 238 -7.58 -11.07 24.87
CA SER A 238 -6.12 -11.15 24.70
C SER A 238 -5.67 -12.59 24.41
N SER A 239 -6.37 -13.58 24.98
CA SER A 239 -6.14 -15.00 24.75
C SER A 239 -6.52 -15.44 23.33
N ASP A 240 -7.62 -14.92 22.78
CA ASP A 240 -8.03 -15.23 21.40
C ASP A 240 -6.98 -14.73 20.39
N LEU A 241 -6.45 -13.53 20.61
CA LEU A 241 -5.37 -12.97 19.80
C LEU A 241 -4.06 -13.74 20.02
N ALA A 242 -3.74 -14.14 21.25
CA ALA A 242 -2.55 -14.95 21.54
C ALA A 242 -2.56 -16.29 20.81
N LEU A 243 -3.73 -16.90 20.65
CA LEU A 243 -3.87 -18.19 19.97
C LEU A 243 -3.91 -18.05 18.45
N ASN A 244 -4.50 -16.98 17.93
CA ASN A 244 -4.78 -16.82 16.50
C ASN A 244 -4.49 -15.40 16.03
N HIS A 245 -3.31 -15.18 15.45
CA HIS A 245 -2.93 -13.89 14.88
C HIS A 245 -1.87 -14.04 13.78
N THR A 246 -1.66 -12.98 13.00
CA THR A 246 -0.54 -12.88 12.08
C THR A 246 0.05 -11.49 12.18
N VAL A 247 1.38 -11.39 12.23
CA VAL A 247 2.10 -10.12 12.22
C VAL A 247 3.10 -10.13 11.09
N SER A 248 3.15 -9.06 10.30
CA SER A 248 4.07 -8.91 9.17
C SER A 248 4.81 -7.58 9.22
N PHE A 249 6.06 -7.57 8.77
CA PHE A 249 6.86 -6.35 8.68
C PHE A 249 8.08 -6.55 7.80
N TRP A 250 8.67 -5.45 7.35
CA TRP A 250 9.98 -5.46 6.72
C TRP A 250 11.05 -5.08 7.73
N ALA A 251 12.15 -5.81 7.74
CA ALA A 251 13.27 -5.48 8.63
C ALA A 251 14.62 -5.76 8.00
N LYS A 252 15.64 -5.04 8.47
CA LYS A 252 17.05 -5.36 8.27
C LYS A 252 17.88 -4.91 9.47
N THR A 253 19.02 -5.52 9.64
CA THR A 253 20.01 -5.19 10.66
C THR A 253 21.27 -4.62 10.00
N GLU A 254 22.05 -3.87 10.74
CA GLU A 254 23.43 -3.56 10.33
C GLU A 254 24.29 -4.84 10.29
N GLN A 255 25.50 -4.72 9.74
CA GLN A 255 26.47 -5.81 9.83
C GLN A 255 27.08 -5.85 11.24
N LYS A 256 27.27 -7.07 11.75
CA LYS A 256 27.96 -7.26 13.03
C LYS A 256 29.43 -6.82 12.89
N GLN A 257 29.82 -5.79 13.64
CA GLN A 257 31.21 -5.38 13.78
C GLN A 257 31.92 -6.24 14.84
N GLU A 258 33.20 -6.54 14.61
CA GLU A 258 34.01 -7.30 15.56
C GLU A 258 34.16 -6.52 16.88
N GLY A 259 33.92 -7.19 18.02
CA GLY A 259 33.96 -6.56 19.35
C GLY A 259 32.75 -5.71 19.74
N SER A 260 31.74 -5.55 18.87
CA SER A 260 30.49 -4.84 19.18
C SER A 260 29.34 -5.77 19.59
N THR A 261 28.30 -5.22 20.21
CA THR A 261 27.04 -5.92 20.41
C THR A 261 26.44 -6.29 19.05
N SER A 262 25.80 -7.46 18.98
CA SER A 262 25.19 -7.89 17.71
C SER A 262 23.93 -7.07 17.45
N PRO A 263 23.79 -6.45 16.25
CA PRO A 263 22.59 -5.70 15.90
C PRO A 263 21.39 -6.67 15.86
N ALA A 264 20.21 -6.16 16.19
CA ALA A 264 19.01 -6.97 16.28
C ALA A 264 17.73 -6.18 16.00
N VAL A 265 16.76 -6.85 15.37
CA VAL A 265 15.34 -6.47 15.45
C VAL A 265 14.64 -7.51 16.31
N VAL A 266 13.96 -7.07 17.36
CA VAL A 266 13.14 -7.94 18.21
C VAL A 266 11.69 -7.52 18.06
N VAL A 267 10.82 -8.45 17.71
CA VAL A 267 9.37 -8.25 17.61
C VAL A 267 8.70 -9.25 18.52
N GLU A 268 7.89 -8.75 19.45
CA GLU A 268 7.17 -9.55 20.44
C GLU A 268 5.66 -9.31 20.25
N PRO A 269 5.00 -10.06 19.36
CA PRO A 269 3.56 -9.98 19.21
C PRO A 269 2.91 -10.83 20.31
N ILE A 270 2.39 -10.17 21.33
CA ILE A 270 1.68 -10.82 22.44
C ILE A 270 2.63 -11.75 23.22
N ILE A 271 2.64 -13.07 22.98
CA ILE A 271 3.46 -14.04 23.74
C ILE A 271 4.68 -14.53 22.95
N ASP A 272 4.72 -14.31 21.65
CA ASP A 272 5.79 -14.80 20.80
C ASP A 272 6.93 -13.78 20.79
N LYS A 273 8.15 -14.22 20.52
CA LYS A 273 9.32 -13.34 20.38
C LYS A 273 10.19 -13.79 19.23
N LEU A 274 10.17 -13.02 18.15
CA LEU A 274 11.12 -13.18 17.05
C LEU A 274 12.30 -12.24 17.25
N THR A 275 13.50 -12.80 17.32
CA THR A 275 14.76 -12.04 17.30
C THR A 275 15.45 -12.27 15.97
N ILE A 276 15.66 -11.19 15.22
CA ILE A 276 16.33 -11.16 13.91
C ILE A 276 17.74 -10.65 14.13
N LEU A 277 18.72 -11.52 13.92
CA LEU A 277 20.15 -11.21 13.92
C LEU A 277 20.70 -11.28 12.47
N PRO A 278 21.86 -10.66 12.20
CA PRO A 278 22.53 -10.71 10.90
C PRO A 278 22.66 -12.10 10.30
N ASP A 279 22.91 -13.10 11.15
CA ASP A 279 23.27 -14.47 10.79
C ASP A 279 22.20 -15.51 11.17
N SER A 280 21.21 -15.13 11.98
CA SER A 280 20.21 -16.07 12.48
C SER A 280 18.87 -15.43 12.86
N LEU A 281 17.81 -16.20 12.70
CA LEU A 281 16.48 -15.94 13.26
C LEU A 281 16.34 -16.81 14.50
N LYS A 282 15.80 -16.27 15.59
CA LYS A 282 15.53 -16.99 16.83
C LYS A 282 14.09 -16.75 17.26
N LEU A 283 13.40 -17.82 17.62
CA LEU A 283 12.02 -17.77 18.08
C LEU A 283 11.96 -18.27 19.52
N ASN A 284 11.45 -17.40 20.39
CA ASN A 284 11.41 -17.54 21.84
C ASN A 284 10.03 -17.16 22.38
N ILE A 285 9.77 -17.43 23.65
CA ILE A 285 8.62 -16.88 24.38
C ILE A 285 8.98 -15.49 24.90
N SER A 286 8.04 -14.54 24.78
CA SER A 286 8.18 -13.21 25.35
C SER A 286 8.17 -13.26 26.87
N SER A 287 9.22 -12.70 27.48
CA SER A 287 9.33 -12.51 28.93
C SER A 287 8.68 -11.21 29.41
N ALA A 288 8.00 -10.47 28.53
CA ALA A 288 7.37 -9.21 28.86
C ALA A 288 6.14 -9.36 29.79
N TYR A 289 5.72 -10.61 30.04
CA TYR A 289 4.52 -10.93 30.81
C TYR A 289 4.88 -11.77 32.05
N PRO A 290 4.54 -11.32 33.26
CA PRO A 290 5.07 -11.85 34.53
C PRO A 290 4.64 -13.28 34.88
N GLY A 291 3.76 -13.91 34.08
CA GLY A 291 3.24 -15.27 34.32
C GLY A 291 4.15 -16.41 33.88
N PHE A 292 5.25 -16.13 33.16
CA PHE A 292 6.01 -17.17 32.46
C PHE A 292 7.33 -17.59 33.10
N GLY A 293 7.65 -17.17 34.33
CA GLY A 293 8.99 -17.27 34.97
C GLY A 293 9.72 -18.63 35.04
N LEU A 294 9.19 -19.71 34.44
CA LEU A 294 9.87 -20.98 34.16
C LEU A 294 10.29 -21.17 32.69
N TYR A 295 9.79 -20.35 31.79
CA TYR A 295 9.94 -20.43 30.32
C TYR A 295 10.59 -19.19 29.70
N ASP A 296 11.01 -18.23 30.53
CA ASP A 296 11.74 -17.05 30.06
C ASP A 296 13.00 -17.49 29.29
N HIS A 297 13.14 -16.98 28.06
CA HIS A 297 14.25 -17.26 27.16
C HIS A 297 14.37 -18.70 26.64
N LEU A 298 13.31 -19.51 26.70
CA LEU A 298 13.31 -20.82 26.04
C LEU A 298 13.37 -20.62 24.51
N GLU A 299 14.56 -20.73 23.93
CA GLU A 299 14.78 -20.71 22.47
C GLU A 299 14.38 -22.08 21.92
N PHE A 300 13.32 -22.11 21.12
CA PHE A 300 12.75 -23.36 20.61
C PHE A 300 12.97 -23.54 19.11
N SER A 301 13.32 -22.48 18.39
CA SER A 301 13.71 -22.57 16.99
C SER A 301 14.76 -21.54 16.63
N ARG A 302 15.72 -21.98 15.82
CA ARG A 302 16.76 -21.14 15.23
C ARG A 302 16.88 -21.47 13.75
N ALA A 303 16.98 -20.47 12.89
CA ALA A 303 17.25 -20.67 11.47
C ALA A 303 18.39 -19.76 11.00
N PRO A 304 19.21 -20.16 10.02
CA PRO A 304 20.17 -19.27 9.38
C PRO A 304 19.46 -18.04 8.77
N ASN A 305 20.14 -16.89 8.79
CA ASN A 305 19.60 -15.66 8.24
C ASN A 305 20.65 -14.83 7.52
N ILE A 306 20.16 -13.98 6.62
CA ILE A 306 20.87 -12.83 6.10
C ILE A 306 19.88 -11.66 6.19
N SER A 307 20.12 -10.74 7.12
CA SER A 307 19.27 -9.56 7.35
C SER A 307 19.98 -8.25 7.06
N THR A 308 21.12 -8.25 6.37
CA THR A 308 21.82 -7.01 5.97
C THR A 308 21.10 -6.26 4.85
N VAL A 309 20.14 -6.93 4.21
CA VAL A 309 19.16 -6.35 3.27
C VAL A 309 17.76 -6.46 3.86
N PHE A 310 16.84 -5.63 3.36
CA PHE A 310 15.44 -5.72 3.76
C PHE A 310 14.85 -7.06 3.34
N ASN A 311 14.28 -7.75 4.31
CA ASN A 311 13.46 -8.94 4.10
C ASN A 311 12.10 -8.71 4.74
N HIS A 312 11.08 -9.30 4.14
CA HIS A 312 9.73 -9.35 4.68
C HIS A 312 9.65 -10.54 5.63
N TYR A 313 9.21 -10.32 6.86
CA TYR A 313 9.03 -11.36 7.87
C TYR A 313 7.55 -11.44 8.24
N VAL A 314 7.05 -12.65 8.43
CA VAL A 314 5.70 -12.90 8.94
C VAL A 314 5.76 -13.93 10.06
N ILE A 315 5.16 -13.60 11.20
CA ILE A 315 4.91 -14.49 12.32
C ILE A 315 3.43 -14.84 12.25
N SER A 316 3.10 -16.11 12.02
CA SER A 316 1.72 -16.60 11.97
C SER A 316 1.50 -17.58 13.10
N THR A 317 0.53 -17.32 13.96
CA THR A 317 0.23 -18.14 15.14
C THR A 317 -1.17 -18.70 14.99
N GLU A 318 -1.29 -20.03 14.86
CA GLU A 318 -2.56 -20.76 14.72
C GLU A 318 -2.74 -21.74 15.86
N ASN A 319 -3.80 -21.56 16.66
CA ASN A 319 -4.04 -22.30 17.90
C ASN A 319 -2.78 -22.40 18.80
N GLY A 320 -2.00 -21.32 18.86
CA GLY A 320 -0.73 -21.25 19.60
C GLY A 320 0.49 -21.87 18.92
N THR A 321 0.33 -22.47 17.73
CA THR A 321 1.45 -22.96 16.91
C THR A 321 2.02 -21.81 16.09
N ILE A 322 3.32 -21.55 16.23
CA ILE A 322 3.98 -20.41 15.60
C ILE A 322 4.73 -20.86 14.36
N GLU A 323 4.46 -20.19 13.24
CA GLU A 323 5.15 -20.37 11.97
C GLU A 323 5.81 -19.06 11.54
N LEU A 324 7.03 -19.17 11.04
CA LEU A 324 7.81 -18.04 10.54
C LEU A 324 7.89 -18.12 9.02
N TYR A 325 7.61 -17.00 8.35
CA TYR A 325 7.81 -16.85 6.92
C TYR A 325 8.78 -15.71 6.65
N LYS A 326 9.56 -15.87 5.58
CA LYS A 326 10.51 -14.87 5.08
C LYS A 326 10.29 -14.72 3.58
N ASN A 327 10.05 -13.50 3.13
CA ASN A 327 9.84 -13.16 1.71
C ASN A 327 8.75 -14.01 1.02
N GLY A 328 7.65 -14.27 1.74
CA GLY A 328 6.53 -15.07 1.24
C GLY A 328 6.66 -16.59 1.47
N GLU A 329 7.87 -17.08 1.76
CA GLU A 329 8.13 -18.51 1.93
C GLU A 329 8.26 -18.90 3.41
N LYS A 330 7.79 -20.10 3.75
CA LYS A 330 7.90 -20.64 5.10
C LYS A 330 9.36 -20.94 5.45
N VAL A 331 9.83 -20.45 6.59
CA VAL A 331 11.16 -20.76 7.13
C VAL A 331 11.09 -22.15 7.79
N VAL A 332 11.82 -23.11 7.22
CA VAL A 332 11.91 -24.48 7.74
C VAL A 332 13.31 -24.73 8.30
N HIS A 333 13.42 -25.18 9.55
CA HIS A 333 14.67 -25.67 10.12
C HIS A 333 14.44 -27.00 10.85
N ASN A 334 15.26 -28.01 10.55
CA ASN A 334 15.21 -29.35 11.15
C ASN A 334 13.82 -30.05 11.13
N LEU A 335 12.97 -29.74 10.14
CA LEU A 335 11.70 -30.46 9.86
C LEU A 335 10.67 -30.49 11.00
N ALA A 336 10.80 -29.64 12.03
CA ALA A 336 9.86 -29.58 13.13
C ALA A 336 9.09 -28.24 13.15
N THR A 337 7.76 -28.30 13.11
CA THR A 337 6.90 -27.21 13.57
C THR A 337 7.09 -27.04 15.07
N VAL A 338 7.30 -25.81 15.52
CA VAL A 338 7.31 -25.52 16.95
C VAL A 338 5.88 -25.67 17.46
N HIS A 339 5.63 -26.72 18.21
CA HIS A 339 4.34 -26.99 18.81
C HIS A 339 4.31 -26.47 20.24
N LEU A 340 3.55 -25.40 20.48
CA LEU A 340 3.12 -24.98 21.81
C LEU A 340 1.62 -25.23 21.90
N SER A 341 1.21 -26.44 22.30
CA SER A 341 -0.16 -26.65 22.76
C SER A 341 -0.27 -26.12 24.18
N TRP A 342 -0.81 -24.92 24.32
CA TRP A 342 -1.17 -24.38 25.62
C TRP A 342 -2.30 -25.25 26.19
N GLU A 343 -2.09 -25.86 27.36
CA GLU A 343 -3.26 -26.15 28.18
C GLU A 343 -3.87 -24.81 28.59
N HIS A 344 -5.20 -24.70 28.56
CA HIS A 344 -5.99 -23.49 28.85
C HIS A 344 -5.55 -22.73 30.11
N PHE A 345 -4.83 -23.39 31.03
CA PHE A 345 -4.32 -22.83 32.27
C PHE A 345 -3.33 -21.66 32.10
N LEU A 346 -2.41 -21.67 31.13
CA LEU A 346 -1.42 -20.58 30.98
C LEU A 346 -2.01 -19.30 30.37
N LEU A 347 -3.04 -19.42 29.52
CA LEU A 347 -3.77 -18.28 28.96
C LEU A 347 -4.51 -17.47 30.04
N SER A 348 -4.86 -18.10 31.16
CA SER A 348 -5.50 -17.43 32.31
C SER A 348 -4.57 -16.48 33.08
N LEU A 349 -3.25 -16.61 32.86
CA LEU A 349 -2.23 -15.72 33.42
C LEU A 349 -1.93 -14.52 32.51
N LEU A 350 -2.41 -14.54 31.26
CA LEU A 350 -2.41 -13.36 30.41
C LEU A 350 -3.45 -12.40 30.99
N GLY A 351 -2.98 -11.35 31.64
CA GLY A 351 -3.84 -10.26 32.05
C GLY A 351 -4.54 -9.60 30.86
N ASP A 352 -5.35 -8.58 31.14
CA ASP A 352 -6.10 -7.88 30.10
C ASP A 352 -5.25 -7.00 29.16
N SER A 353 -3.97 -6.81 29.48
CA SER A 353 -3.07 -5.90 28.78
C SER A 353 -1.99 -6.65 28.03
N VAL A 354 -2.24 -6.93 26.75
CA VAL A 354 -1.22 -7.39 25.80
C VAL A 354 -0.82 -6.27 24.86
N SER A 355 0.44 -6.23 24.49
CA SER A 355 1.00 -5.22 23.59
C SER A 355 1.88 -5.85 22.52
N ASN A 356 1.95 -5.21 21.37
CA ASN A 356 3.05 -5.36 20.43
C ASN A 356 4.26 -4.61 20.98
N ILE A 357 5.38 -5.29 21.10
CA ILE A 357 6.65 -4.67 21.50
C ILE A 357 7.64 -4.86 20.35
N ILE A 358 8.24 -3.76 19.89
CA ILE A 358 9.28 -3.77 18.86
C ILE A 358 10.51 -3.12 19.45
N THR A 359 11.64 -3.81 19.43
CA THR A 359 12.93 -3.24 19.83
C THR A 359 13.89 -3.24 18.64
N LEU A 360 14.42 -2.07 18.32
CA LEU A 360 15.44 -1.90 17.30
C LEU A 360 16.79 -1.67 17.98
N ASP A 361 17.81 -2.41 17.57
CA ASP A 361 19.20 -2.24 18.00
C ASP A 361 20.10 -2.29 16.76
N GLN A 362 20.64 -1.14 16.33
CA GLN A 362 21.43 -1.01 15.09
C GLN A 362 20.71 -1.64 13.88
N ALA A 363 19.45 -1.24 13.70
CA ALA A 363 18.53 -1.89 12.78
C ALA A 363 17.44 -0.96 12.26
N GLN A 364 16.73 -1.43 11.24
CA GLN A 364 15.67 -0.70 10.55
C GLN A 364 14.44 -1.60 10.39
N ILE A 365 13.24 -1.03 10.53
CA ILE A 365 11.93 -1.68 10.36
C ILE A 365 11.00 -0.80 9.54
N ASP A 366 10.14 -1.41 8.74
CA ASP A 366 9.10 -0.73 7.97
C ASP A 366 7.81 -1.57 7.90
N GLU A 367 6.69 -0.92 7.66
CA GLU A 367 5.37 -1.55 7.42
C GLU A 367 4.95 -2.62 8.43
N PHE A 368 4.82 -2.26 9.71
CA PHE A 368 4.37 -3.21 10.73
C PHE A 368 2.85 -3.38 10.66
N VAL A 369 2.39 -4.60 10.38
CA VAL A 369 0.98 -4.96 10.21
C VAL A 369 0.61 -6.07 11.18
N VAL A 370 -0.58 -5.96 11.76
CA VAL A 370 -1.14 -6.92 12.70
C VAL A 370 -2.50 -7.37 12.19
N TYR A 371 -2.73 -8.67 12.12
CA TYR A 371 -3.99 -9.30 11.74
C TYR A 371 -4.53 -10.10 12.94
N ASP A 372 -5.84 -10.03 13.17
CA ASP A 372 -6.53 -10.81 14.21
C ASP A 372 -6.97 -12.21 13.72
N LYS A 373 -6.29 -12.70 12.68
CA LYS A 373 -6.53 -13.98 12.02
C LYS A 373 -5.22 -14.58 11.53
N VAL A 374 -5.27 -15.87 11.24
CA VAL A 374 -4.17 -16.62 10.61
C VAL A 374 -4.28 -16.42 9.10
N LEU A 375 -3.26 -15.82 8.47
CA LEU A 375 -3.18 -15.75 7.01
C LEU A 375 -2.71 -17.08 6.42
N THR A 376 -3.31 -17.50 5.31
CA THR A 376 -2.84 -18.71 4.60
C THR A 376 -1.48 -18.49 3.94
N PRO A 377 -0.71 -19.53 3.61
CA PRO A 377 0.53 -19.39 2.86
C PRO A 377 0.36 -18.61 1.54
N GLU A 378 -0.76 -18.79 0.83
CA GLU A 378 -1.07 -18.03 -0.37
C GLU A 378 -1.34 -16.55 -0.07
N GLU A 379 -2.08 -16.25 1.00
CA GLU A 379 -2.30 -14.87 1.45
C GLU A 379 -0.99 -14.20 1.87
N ILE A 380 -0.09 -14.92 2.54
CA ILE A 380 1.25 -14.44 2.91
C ILE A 380 2.08 -14.13 1.65
N GLN A 381 2.00 -14.97 0.62
CA GLN A 381 2.65 -14.71 -0.66
C GLN A 381 2.08 -13.47 -1.35
N ILE A 382 0.75 -13.32 -1.37
CA ILE A 382 0.07 -12.15 -1.93
C ILE A 382 0.49 -10.89 -1.17
N LEU A 383 0.50 -10.94 0.17
CA LEU A 383 0.94 -9.86 1.04
C LEU A 383 2.38 -9.44 0.69
N TYR A 384 3.31 -10.39 0.59
CA TYR A 384 4.69 -10.11 0.18
C TYR A 384 4.77 -9.42 -1.19
N THR A 385 4.04 -9.92 -2.19
CA THR A 385 4.05 -9.35 -3.55
C THR A 385 3.32 -8.01 -3.67
N SER A 386 2.42 -7.68 -2.73
CA SER A 386 1.67 -6.41 -2.73
C SER A 386 2.56 -5.17 -2.55
N TYR A 387 3.75 -5.34 -1.97
CA TYR A 387 4.75 -4.30 -1.79
C TYR A 387 5.51 -3.92 -3.07
N ASN A 388 5.16 -4.52 -4.22
CA ASN A 388 5.71 -4.25 -5.56
C ASN A 388 7.26 -4.19 -5.60
N ARG A 389 7.89 -4.95 -4.70
CA ARG A 389 9.34 -5.09 -4.53
C ARG A 389 9.76 -6.34 -5.31
N LEU A 390 10.67 -6.19 -6.26
CA LEU A 390 11.29 -7.34 -6.93
C LEU A 390 11.96 -8.24 -5.88
N PRO A 391 11.85 -9.57 -5.97
CA PRO A 391 12.59 -10.48 -5.10
C PRO A 391 14.07 -10.14 -5.21
N SER A 392 14.73 -9.86 -4.08
CA SER A 392 16.17 -9.88 -4.04
C SER A 392 16.59 -11.30 -4.39
N THR A 393 17.13 -11.50 -5.60
CA THR A 393 17.71 -12.78 -5.99
C THR A 393 18.84 -13.09 -5.02
N SER A 394 18.58 -13.93 -4.02
CA SER A 394 19.64 -14.51 -3.22
C SER A 394 20.42 -15.44 -4.13
N SER A 395 21.64 -15.04 -4.49
CA SER A 395 22.65 -15.96 -4.99
C SER A 395 23.08 -16.88 -3.84
N ASP A 396 22.23 -17.84 -3.48
CA ASP A 396 22.64 -18.99 -2.69
C ASP A 396 23.18 -20.07 -3.66
N PRO A 397 24.45 -20.46 -3.58
CA PRO A 397 25.06 -21.36 -4.58
C PRO A 397 24.55 -22.82 -4.54
N THR A 398 23.54 -23.16 -3.75
CA THR A 398 23.29 -24.57 -3.39
C THR A 398 22.00 -25.22 -3.90
N VAL A 399 21.18 -24.56 -4.71
CA VAL A 399 19.97 -25.21 -5.29
C VAL A 399 20.02 -25.26 -6.82
N ASN A 400 21.07 -25.88 -7.36
CA ASN A 400 21.07 -26.38 -8.72
C ASN A 400 20.40 -27.77 -8.77
N ARG A 401 19.06 -27.80 -8.72
CA ARG A 401 18.27 -28.86 -9.36
C ARG A 401 16.98 -28.26 -9.93
N MET A 402 17.10 -27.71 -11.13
CA MET A 402 15.97 -27.50 -12.03
C MET A 402 15.21 -28.83 -12.18
N LYS A 403 14.00 -28.88 -11.63
CA LYS A 403 12.90 -29.59 -12.29
C LYS A 403 12.01 -28.53 -12.90
N ASN A 404 12.01 -28.46 -14.23
CA ASN A 404 11.07 -27.67 -15.02
C ASN A 404 9.64 -28.00 -14.58
N ILE A 405 9.03 -27.12 -13.79
CA ILE A 405 7.59 -27.05 -13.64
C ILE A 405 7.15 -26.00 -14.66
N PRO A 406 6.23 -26.31 -15.59
CA PRO A 406 5.73 -25.32 -16.54
C PRO A 406 5.12 -24.16 -15.75
N THR A 407 5.62 -22.95 -15.98
CA THR A 407 5.09 -21.70 -15.45
C THR A 407 3.62 -21.63 -15.86
N LYS A 408 2.71 -21.88 -14.91
CA LYS A 408 1.28 -21.82 -15.16
C LYS A 408 0.90 -20.34 -15.26
N GLU A 409 0.81 -19.84 -16.47
CA GLU A 409 0.32 -18.48 -16.76
C GLU A 409 -1.02 -18.26 -16.02
N LEU A 410 -1.04 -17.25 -15.15
CA LEU A 410 -2.16 -16.97 -14.27
C LEU A 410 -3.28 -16.32 -15.09
N PHE A 411 -4.47 -16.93 -15.13
CA PHE A 411 -5.69 -16.38 -15.72
C PHE A 411 -6.76 -16.25 -14.64
N THR A 412 -7.16 -15.02 -14.33
CA THR A 412 -8.21 -14.73 -13.35
C THR A 412 -9.33 -13.91 -13.99
N VAL A 413 -10.49 -13.95 -13.35
CA VAL A 413 -11.71 -13.31 -13.83
C VAL A 413 -12.40 -12.64 -12.63
N SER A 414 -12.70 -11.35 -12.74
CA SER A 414 -13.28 -10.53 -11.66
C SER A 414 -14.31 -9.52 -12.19
N PRO A 415 -15.36 -9.17 -11.42
CA PRO A 415 -15.81 -9.85 -10.20
C PRO A 415 -16.38 -11.25 -10.51
N ASN A 416 -16.38 -12.14 -9.52
CA ASN A 416 -17.05 -13.44 -9.59
C ASN A 416 -17.56 -13.82 -8.17
N PRO A 417 -18.88 -13.82 -7.90
CA PRO A 417 -19.99 -13.71 -8.86
C PRO A 417 -20.09 -12.35 -9.57
N SER A 418 -20.63 -12.33 -10.79
CA SER A 418 -20.81 -11.12 -11.62
C SER A 418 -22.27 -10.94 -12.00
N ASN A 419 -22.72 -9.68 -12.14
CA ASN A 419 -24.03 -9.32 -12.68
C ASN A 419 -24.04 -9.17 -14.22
N GLY A 420 -22.92 -9.45 -14.88
CA GLY A 420 -22.77 -9.33 -16.32
C GLY A 420 -21.45 -8.70 -16.71
N GLN A 421 -20.94 -7.74 -15.95
CA GLN A 421 -19.65 -7.11 -16.25
C GLN A 421 -18.50 -7.96 -15.70
N ILE A 422 -17.54 -8.28 -16.56
CA ILE A 422 -16.42 -9.15 -16.23
C ILE A 422 -15.12 -8.55 -16.79
N THR A 423 -14.06 -8.62 -15.99
CA THR A 423 -12.68 -8.25 -16.32
C THR A 423 -11.78 -9.47 -16.29
N LEU A 424 -10.97 -9.63 -17.33
CA LEU A 424 -9.92 -10.64 -17.42
C LEU A 424 -8.62 -10.08 -16.85
N ASP A 425 -8.02 -10.81 -15.94
CA ASP A 425 -6.80 -10.41 -15.25
C ASP A 425 -5.73 -11.52 -15.29
N GLY A 426 -4.47 -11.13 -15.10
CA GLY A 426 -3.28 -11.97 -15.29
C GLY A 426 -2.35 -11.52 -16.42
N ASP A 427 -1.18 -12.17 -16.50
CA ASP A 427 -0.07 -11.88 -17.43
C ASP A 427 -0.31 -12.38 -18.86
N ILE A 428 -1.56 -12.41 -19.31
CA ILE A 428 -1.90 -12.86 -20.65
C ILE A 428 -1.87 -11.66 -21.60
N LEU A 429 -0.94 -11.68 -22.55
CA LEU A 429 -0.88 -10.73 -23.67
C LEU A 429 -2.14 -10.89 -24.54
N LEU A 430 -3.12 -10.02 -24.32
CA LEU A 430 -4.32 -9.98 -25.16
C LEU A 430 -3.97 -9.35 -26.51
N LEU A 431 -3.80 -10.20 -27.51
CA LEU A 431 -3.57 -9.80 -28.89
C LEU A 431 -4.90 -9.45 -29.58
N PRO A 432 -4.89 -8.56 -30.59
CA PRO A 432 -6.04 -8.35 -31.47
C PRO A 432 -6.51 -9.69 -32.05
N ASP A 433 -7.83 -9.94 -32.03
CA ASP A 433 -8.52 -11.20 -32.40
C ASP A 433 -8.57 -12.34 -31.37
N SER A 434 -8.20 -12.11 -30.10
CA SER A 434 -8.48 -13.09 -29.03
C SER A 434 -9.99 -13.34 -28.90
N GLN A 435 -10.42 -14.57 -28.62
CA GLN A 435 -11.83 -14.97 -28.58
C GLN A 435 -12.24 -15.45 -27.20
N ILE A 436 -13.47 -15.17 -26.80
CA ILE A 436 -14.10 -15.73 -25.62
C ILE A 436 -15.31 -16.57 -25.98
N SER A 437 -15.54 -17.62 -25.22
CA SER A 437 -16.77 -18.43 -25.27
C SER A 437 -17.23 -18.81 -23.86
N LEU A 438 -18.54 -18.94 -23.67
CA LEU A 438 -19.12 -19.47 -22.43
C LEU A 438 -19.84 -20.78 -22.71
N ARG A 439 -19.63 -21.75 -21.82
CA ARG A 439 -20.35 -23.03 -21.80
C ARG A 439 -21.13 -23.17 -20.51
N ASN A 440 -22.34 -23.71 -20.60
CA ASN A 440 -23.11 -24.09 -19.41
C ASN A 440 -22.57 -25.41 -18.81
N LEU A 441 -23.14 -25.86 -17.70
CA LEU A 441 -22.74 -27.12 -17.04
C LEU A 441 -22.99 -28.38 -17.88
N SER A 442 -23.86 -28.32 -18.91
CA SER A 442 -24.04 -29.42 -19.87
C SER A 442 -23.03 -29.39 -21.02
N GLY A 443 -22.04 -28.48 -20.99
CA GLY A 443 -21.00 -28.34 -22.00
C GLY A 443 -21.43 -27.63 -23.29
N LYS A 444 -22.69 -27.17 -23.38
CA LYS A 444 -23.22 -26.44 -24.53
C LYS A 444 -22.70 -25.01 -24.53
N GLU A 445 -22.17 -24.56 -25.66
CA GLU A 445 -21.75 -23.17 -25.85
C GLU A 445 -22.98 -22.26 -25.96
N VAL A 446 -23.00 -21.21 -25.15
CA VAL A 446 -24.14 -20.28 -25.01
C VAL A 446 -23.79 -18.84 -25.38
N TYR A 447 -22.50 -18.53 -25.50
CA TYR A 447 -22.01 -17.22 -25.91
C TYR A 447 -20.63 -17.35 -26.55
N HIS A 448 -20.37 -16.53 -27.56
CA HIS A 448 -19.09 -16.43 -28.25
C HIS A 448 -18.89 -15.00 -28.71
N SER A 449 -17.69 -14.44 -28.51
CA SER A 449 -17.36 -13.09 -28.99
C SER A 449 -15.86 -12.90 -29.20
N LYS A 450 -15.51 -11.94 -30.05
CA LYS A 450 -14.14 -11.42 -30.16
C LYS A 450 -13.87 -10.44 -29.02
N LEU A 451 -12.69 -10.52 -28.43
CA LEU A 451 -12.26 -9.68 -27.33
C LEU A 451 -11.50 -8.47 -27.86
N SER A 452 -11.99 -7.26 -27.53
CA SER A 452 -11.30 -5.99 -27.84
C SER A 452 -10.74 -5.30 -26.59
N PHE A 453 -11.27 -5.62 -25.41
CA PHE A 453 -10.91 -5.01 -24.13
C PHE A 453 -10.86 -6.08 -23.02
N LYS A 454 -10.09 -5.82 -21.96
CA LYS A 454 -10.01 -6.71 -20.78
C LYS A 454 -11.32 -6.79 -20.01
N THR A 455 -12.10 -5.71 -20.00
CA THR A 455 -13.41 -5.63 -19.38
C THR A 455 -14.50 -5.63 -20.44
N PHE A 456 -15.52 -6.45 -20.27
CA PHE A 456 -16.68 -6.55 -21.18
C PHE A 456 -17.92 -7.06 -20.44
N ASP A 457 -19.08 -6.79 -21.03
CA ASP A 457 -20.37 -7.22 -20.50
C ASP A 457 -20.87 -8.49 -21.20
N LEU A 458 -21.35 -9.44 -20.41
CA LEU A 458 -22.07 -10.61 -20.87
C LEU A 458 -23.50 -10.26 -21.26
N PRO A 459 -24.07 -10.87 -22.31
CA PRO A 459 -25.38 -10.50 -22.79
C PRO A 459 -26.48 -10.77 -21.76
N ALA A 460 -27.46 -9.87 -21.69
CA ALA A 460 -28.60 -9.91 -20.75
C ALA A 460 -29.41 -11.22 -20.81
N ILE A 461 -29.34 -11.92 -21.95
CA ILE A 461 -30.09 -13.17 -22.22
C ILE A 461 -29.54 -14.41 -21.47
N LEU A 462 -28.32 -14.34 -20.93
CA LEU A 462 -27.77 -15.43 -20.13
C LEU A 462 -28.43 -15.42 -18.74
N PRO A 463 -29.09 -16.51 -18.32
CA PRO A 463 -29.71 -16.61 -17.00
C PRO A 463 -28.66 -16.76 -15.90
N ASP A 464 -29.06 -16.53 -14.65
CA ASP A 464 -28.24 -16.81 -13.49
C ASP A 464 -27.80 -18.26 -13.45
N GLY A 465 -26.55 -18.48 -13.05
CA GLY A 465 -25.99 -19.81 -12.99
C GLY A 465 -24.49 -19.87 -13.18
N VAL A 466 -23.99 -21.11 -13.26
CA VAL A 466 -22.57 -21.39 -13.40
C VAL A 466 -22.20 -21.61 -14.87
N TYR A 467 -21.17 -20.90 -15.31
CA TYR A 467 -20.63 -21.03 -16.65
C TYR A 467 -19.12 -21.28 -16.61
N ILE A 468 -18.61 -21.94 -17.65
CA ILE A 468 -17.17 -22.05 -17.91
C ILE A 468 -16.81 -21.06 -19.01
N LEU A 469 -16.03 -20.05 -18.67
CA LEU A 469 -15.45 -19.08 -19.59
C LEU A 469 -14.18 -19.66 -20.19
N ASN A 470 -14.12 -19.71 -21.52
CA ASN A 470 -12.96 -20.10 -22.31
C ASN A 470 -12.42 -18.87 -23.02
N LEU A 471 -11.16 -18.52 -22.76
CA LEU A 471 -10.39 -17.53 -23.52
C LEU A 471 -9.45 -18.29 -24.46
N LYS A 472 -9.51 -18.00 -25.75
CA LYS A 472 -8.55 -18.49 -26.75
C LYS A 472 -7.76 -17.31 -27.28
N THR A 473 -6.46 -17.27 -27.02
CA THR A 473 -5.56 -16.25 -27.54
C THR A 473 -5.16 -16.55 -28.99
N LYS A 474 -4.67 -15.55 -29.71
CA LYS A 474 -4.30 -15.67 -31.13
C LYS A 474 -3.17 -16.68 -31.38
N ASP A 475 -2.24 -16.84 -30.43
CA ASP A 475 -1.18 -17.85 -30.46
C ASP A 475 -1.67 -19.28 -30.16
N GLY A 476 -2.99 -19.45 -29.96
CA GLY A 476 -3.63 -20.75 -29.83
C GLY A 476 -3.69 -21.29 -28.40
N LYS A 477 -3.22 -20.53 -27.40
CA LYS A 477 -3.38 -20.91 -25.99
C LYS A 477 -4.84 -20.74 -25.56
N ALA A 478 -5.29 -21.66 -24.72
CA ALA A 478 -6.65 -21.67 -24.19
C ALA A 478 -6.62 -21.64 -22.66
N TYR A 479 -7.41 -20.76 -22.07
CA TYR A 479 -7.56 -20.61 -20.63
C TYR A 479 -9.01 -20.76 -20.24
N THR A 480 -9.26 -21.47 -19.15
CA THR A 480 -10.62 -21.73 -18.65
C THR A 480 -10.79 -21.21 -17.23
N ARG A 481 -11.91 -20.55 -16.96
CA ARG A 481 -12.31 -20.16 -15.61
C ARG A 481 -13.80 -20.41 -15.39
N LYS A 482 -14.15 -20.95 -14.22
CA LYS A 482 -15.53 -21.02 -13.76
C LYS A 482 -15.98 -19.62 -13.32
N ILE A 483 -17.12 -19.18 -13.83
CA ILE A 483 -17.79 -17.94 -13.41
C ILE A 483 -19.20 -18.26 -12.89
N ILE A 484 -19.67 -17.45 -11.96
CA ILE A 484 -21.02 -17.50 -11.40
C ILE A 484 -21.69 -16.19 -11.81
N LEU A 485 -22.75 -16.28 -12.60
CA LEU A 485 -23.56 -15.13 -12.99
C LEU A 485 -24.73 -14.99 -12.01
N THR A 486 -24.88 -13.82 -11.41
CA THR A 486 -25.91 -13.45 -10.43
C THR A 486 -26.50 -12.08 -10.79
N ARG A 487 -27.68 -12.05 -11.39
CA ARG A 487 -28.37 -10.83 -11.84
C ARG A 487 -29.54 -10.42 -10.97
#